data_AF-A0A5S3PL09-F1
#
_entry.id   AF-A0A5S3PL09-F1
#
_cell.length_a   1.000
_cell.length_b   1.000
_cell.length_c   1.000
_cell.angle_alpha   90.00
_cell.angle_beta   90.00
_cell.angle_gamma   90.00
#
_symmetry.space_group_name_H-M   'P 1'
#
loop_
_entity.id
_entity.type
_entity.pdbx_description
1 polymer ?
#
loop_
_entity_poly.entity_id
_entity_poly.type
_entity_poly.pdbx_seq_one_letter_code
_entity_poly.pdbx_strand_id
1 'polypeptide(L)'
;MRALPLLIVFAACAACTQFPELDRTVSPDAEAADYPALVPIEPLLAQADAAQIDAPATTQALSARVAGLRARAAALRGAVVGDADRARLGSAVQ
;
A
#
# COMPACT_ATOMS: atom_id res chain seq x y z
N MET A 1 -43.29 7.07 -7.49
CA MET A 1 -41.97 7.62 -7.08
C MET A 1 -41.69 7.53 -5.57
N ARG A 2 -42.69 7.59 -4.68
CA ARG A 2 -42.50 7.49 -3.20
C ARG A 2 -42.04 6.12 -2.67
N ALA A 3 -42.28 5.04 -3.43
CA ALA A 3 -41.87 3.68 -3.04
C ALA A 3 -40.38 3.38 -3.31
N LEU A 4 -39.73 4.18 -4.17
CA LEU A 4 -38.32 4.00 -4.52
C LEU A 4 -37.36 4.12 -3.31
N PRO A 5 -37.44 5.14 -2.44
CA PRO A 5 -36.56 5.24 -1.29
C PRO A 5 -36.77 4.08 -0.29
N LEU A 6 -38.02 3.65 -0.11
CA LEU A 6 -38.35 2.51 0.76
C LEU A 6 -37.69 1.22 0.26
N LEU A 7 -37.74 0.99 -1.06
CA LEU A 7 -37.14 -0.17 -1.71
C LEU A 7 -35.61 -0.17 -1.61
N ILE A 8 -34.97 1.00 -1.73
CA ILE A 8 -33.52 1.16 -1.58
C ILE A 8 -33.07 0.86 -0.14
N VAL A 9 -33.80 1.36 0.87
CA VAL A 9 -33.48 1.07 2.29
C VAL A 9 -33.58 -0.43 2.58
N PHE A 10 -34.62 -1.09 2.07
CA PHE A 10 -34.79 -2.52 2.26
C PHE A 10 -33.67 -3.34 1.60
N ALA A 11 -33.25 -2.94 0.38
CA ALA A 11 -32.14 -3.58 -0.32
C ALA A 11 -30.79 -3.37 0.40
N ALA A 12 -30.54 -2.18 0.95
CA ALA A 12 -29.31 -1.89 1.70
C ALA A 12 -29.21 -2.70 3.00
N CYS A 13 -30.34 -2.94 3.68
CA CYS A 13 -30.37 -3.82 4.86
C CYS A 13 -30.13 -5.30 4.50
N ALA A 14 -30.57 -5.77 3.32
CA ALA A 14 -30.36 -7.14 2.86
C ALA A 14 -28.94 -7.39 2.30
N ALA A 15 -28.25 -6.35 1.82
CA ALA A 15 -26.92 -6.46 1.22
C ALA A 15 -25.81 -6.92 2.19
N CYS A 16 -26.02 -6.81 3.50
CA CYS A 16 -25.07 -7.29 4.51
C CYS A 16 -25.15 -8.80 4.78
N THR A 17 -25.99 -9.56 4.05
CA THR A 17 -26.29 -10.97 4.35
C THR A 17 -25.71 -11.98 3.36
N GLN A 18 -24.74 -11.59 2.53
CA GLN A 18 -23.96 -12.56 1.73
C GLN A 18 -22.99 -13.33 2.64
N PHE A 19 -23.53 -13.98 3.67
CA PHE A 19 -22.84 -15.00 4.43
C PHE A 19 -22.82 -16.24 3.53
N PRO A 20 -21.64 -16.79 3.20
CA PRO A 20 -21.60 -18.05 2.47
C PRO A 20 -22.37 -19.11 3.27
N GLU A 21 -23.11 -19.97 2.58
CA GLU A 21 -23.83 -21.08 3.20
C GLU A 21 -22.79 -22.01 3.85
N LEU A 22 -22.47 -21.75 5.12
CA LEU A 22 -21.69 -22.66 5.96
C LEU A 22 -22.63 -23.77 6.40
N ASP A 23 -23.01 -24.65 5.48
CA ASP A 23 -23.64 -25.95 5.78
C ASP A 23 -22.68 -26.91 6.49
N ARG A 24 -21.57 -26.40 7.05
CA ARG A 24 -20.61 -27.21 7.77
C ARG A 24 -21.15 -27.46 9.17
N THR A 25 -21.97 -28.49 9.28
CA THR A 25 -21.97 -29.30 10.50
C THR A 25 -20.52 -29.65 10.79
N VAL A 26 -20.07 -29.39 12.01
CA VAL A 26 -18.77 -29.90 12.46
C VAL A 26 -18.83 -31.41 12.26
N SER A 27 -17.85 -31.97 11.54
CA SER A 27 -17.80 -33.43 11.35
C SER A 27 -17.83 -34.11 12.71
N PRO A 28 -18.47 -35.28 12.90
CA PRO A 28 -18.41 -36.00 14.17
C PRO A 28 -16.97 -36.19 14.69
N ASP A 29 -16.03 -36.40 13.76
CA ASP A 29 -14.60 -36.51 14.08
C ASP A 29 -14.01 -35.20 14.60
N ALA A 30 -14.47 -34.05 14.10
CA ALA A 30 -14.03 -32.73 14.52
C ALA A 30 -14.72 -32.27 15.82
N GLU A 31 -15.94 -32.75 16.11
CA GLU A 31 -16.61 -32.54 17.40
C GLU A 31 -15.95 -33.37 18.51
N ALA A 32 -15.49 -34.57 18.18
CA ALA A 32 -14.77 -35.47 19.09
C ALA A 32 -13.27 -35.17 19.19
N ALA A 33 -12.74 -34.26 18.35
CA ALA A 33 -11.33 -33.91 18.35
C ALA A 33 -10.96 -33.09 19.61
N ASP A 34 -9.75 -33.33 20.11
CA ASP A 34 -9.20 -32.50 21.17
C ASP A 34 -9.02 -31.06 20.69
N TYR A 35 -9.23 -30.11 21.61
CA TYR A 35 -8.90 -28.72 21.34
C TYR A 35 -7.40 -28.57 21.06
N PRO A 36 -7.03 -27.72 20.09
CA PRO A 36 -5.63 -27.49 19.79
C PRO A 36 -4.92 -26.84 20.98
N ALA A 37 -3.64 -27.19 21.15
CA ALA A 37 -2.80 -26.54 22.15
C ALA A 37 -2.64 -25.05 21.83
N LEU A 38 -2.88 -24.21 22.84
CA LEU A 38 -2.62 -22.78 22.74
C LEU A 38 -1.10 -22.55 22.79
N VAL A 39 -0.57 -21.90 21.76
CA VAL A 39 0.84 -21.50 21.70
C VAL A 39 0.97 -20.06 22.23
N PRO A 40 2.00 -19.75 23.05
CA PRO A 40 2.25 -18.40 23.54
C PRO A 40 2.41 -17.39 22.39
N ILE A 41 1.87 -16.18 22.55
CA ILE A 41 1.89 -15.12 21.52
C ILE A 41 3.17 -14.28 21.56
N GLU A 42 3.87 -14.30 22.69
CA GLU A 42 5.05 -13.48 22.99
C GLU A 42 6.16 -13.60 21.92
N PRO A 43 6.48 -14.79 21.35
CA PRO A 43 7.47 -14.89 20.29
C PRO A 43 7.10 -14.11 19.02
N LEU A 44 5.80 -14.06 18.68
CA LEU A 44 5.32 -13.31 17.51
C LEU A 44 5.41 -11.80 17.76
N LEU A 45 5.11 -11.36 18.98
CA LEU A 45 5.25 -9.96 19.38
C LEU A 45 6.72 -9.52 19.35
N ALA A 46 7.62 -10.33 19.91
CA ALA A 46 9.05 -10.05 19.89
C ALA A 46 9.60 -9.94 18.45
N GLN A 47 9.12 -10.77 17.54
CA GLN A 47 9.50 -10.70 16.12
C GLN A 47 8.95 -9.45 15.43
N ALA A 48 7.71 -9.04 15.74
CA ALA A 48 7.12 -7.82 15.21
C ALA A 48 7.88 -6.56 15.68
N ASP A 49 8.25 -6.51 16.96
CA ASP A 49 9.03 -5.40 17.51
C ASP A 49 10.44 -5.31 16.88
N ALA A 50 11.09 -6.46 16.63
CA ALA A 50 12.39 -6.51 15.97
C ALA A 50 12.34 -6.07 14.49
N ALA A 51 11.19 -6.24 13.83
CA ALA A 51 10.98 -5.84 12.45
C ALA A 51 10.62 -4.35 12.29
N GLN A 52 10.55 -3.60 13.40
CA GLN A 52 10.13 -2.21 13.38
C GLN A 52 11.16 -1.33 12.67
N ILE A 53 10.66 -0.49 11.75
CA ILE A 53 11.49 0.47 11.04
C ILE A 53 11.99 1.52 12.03
N ASP A 54 13.30 1.78 12.01
CA ASP A 54 13.88 2.95 12.66
C ASP A 54 13.40 4.22 11.94
N ALA A 55 12.31 4.79 12.47
CA ALA A 55 11.65 5.96 11.90
C ALA A 55 12.58 7.19 11.76
N PRO A 56 13.38 7.59 12.77
CA PRO A 56 14.29 8.72 12.61
C PRO A 56 15.38 8.44 11.57
N ALA A 57 16.00 7.25 11.57
CA ALA A 57 17.02 6.91 10.57
C ALA A 57 16.44 6.88 9.15
N THR A 58 15.25 6.32 8.98
CA THR A 58 14.54 6.26 7.70
C THR A 58 14.18 7.66 7.20
N THR A 59 13.68 8.52 8.07
CA THR A 59 13.36 9.92 7.74
C THR A 59 14.60 10.68 7.32
N GLN A 60 15.73 10.48 8.01
CA GLN A 60 17.00 11.08 7.65
C GLN A 60 17.47 10.62 6.26
N ALA A 61 17.44 9.31 5.99
CA ALA A 61 17.83 8.76 4.69
C ALA A 61 16.96 9.29 3.54
N LEU A 62 15.64 9.36 3.75
CA LEU A 62 14.70 9.91 2.77
C LEU A 62 14.92 11.41 2.53
N SER A 63 15.14 12.20 3.58
CA SER A 63 15.38 13.64 3.44
C SER A 63 16.68 13.93 2.67
N ALA A 64 17.76 13.20 2.93
CA ALA A 64 19.01 13.29 2.19
C ALA A 64 18.81 12.94 0.70
N ARG A 65 18.06 11.88 0.42
CA ARG A 65 17.73 11.48 -0.96
C ARG A 65 16.92 12.55 -1.69
N VAL A 66 15.92 13.13 -1.04
CA VAL A 66 15.12 14.24 -1.59
C VAL A 66 16.00 15.46 -1.90
N ALA A 67 16.91 15.83 -1.00
CA ALA A 67 17.84 16.94 -1.23
C ALA A 67 18.73 16.68 -2.46
N GLY A 68 19.30 15.48 -2.58
CA GLY A 68 20.11 15.09 -3.74
C GLY A 68 19.33 15.13 -5.06
N LEU A 69 18.08 14.64 -5.07
CA LEU A 69 17.22 14.71 -6.25
C LEU A 69 16.89 16.15 -6.65
N ARG A 70 16.60 17.03 -5.68
CA ARG A 70 16.35 18.46 -5.94
C ARG A 70 17.57 19.17 -6.53
N ALA A 71 18.76 18.87 -6.03
CA ALA A 71 20.01 19.43 -6.56
C ALA A 71 20.25 18.98 -8.02
N ARG A 72 20.07 17.69 -8.32
CA ARG A 72 20.17 17.17 -9.69
C ARG A 72 19.16 17.83 -10.63
N ALA A 73 17.91 17.95 -10.19
CA ALA A 73 16.87 18.63 -10.97
C ALA A 73 17.21 20.10 -11.22
N ALA A 74 17.81 20.80 -10.24
CA ALA A 74 18.26 22.18 -10.43
C ALA A 74 19.37 22.28 -11.48
N ALA A 75 20.34 21.38 -11.47
CA ALA A 75 21.39 21.32 -12.48
C ALA A 75 20.83 21.07 -13.89
N LEU A 76 19.83 20.18 -14.02
CA LEU A 76 19.19 19.86 -15.30
C LEU A 76 18.29 20.99 -15.85
N ARG A 77 17.80 21.90 -14.99
CA ARG A 77 16.97 23.04 -15.43
C ARG A 77 17.79 24.15 -16.11
N GLY A 78 19.11 24.13 -16.01
CA GLY A 78 19.98 25.07 -16.74
C GLY A 78 20.06 24.74 -18.23
N ALA A 79 20.63 25.66 -19.02
CA ALA A 79 20.96 25.37 -20.41
C ALA A 79 22.08 24.31 -20.46
N VAL A 80 21.72 23.07 -20.76
CA VAL A 80 22.66 21.94 -20.88
C VAL A 80 23.52 22.05 -22.16
N VAL A 81 23.02 22.76 -23.16
CA VAL A 81 23.71 23.03 -24.43
C VAL A 81 24.04 24.51 -24.47
N GLY A 82 25.33 24.85 -24.55
CA GLY A 82 25.79 26.23 -24.69
C GLY A 82 25.38 26.84 -26.03
N ASP A 83 25.41 28.17 -26.13
CA ASP A 83 24.95 28.88 -27.33
C ASP A 83 25.78 28.53 -28.58
N ALA A 84 27.09 28.30 -28.39
CA ALA A 84 27.99 27.86 -29.46
C ALA A 84 27.63 26.45 -29.98
N ASP A 85 27.30 25.51 -29.09
CA ASP A 85 26.87 24.15 -29.49
C ASP A 85 25.51 24.19 -30.18
N ARG A 86 24.61 25.06 -29.74
CA ARG A 86 23.29 25.25 -30.36
C ARG A 86 23.41 25.83 -31.77
N ALA A 87 24.30 26.80 -31.98
CA ALA A 87 24.61 27.34 -33.30
C ALA A 87 25.18 26.27 -34.24
N ARG A 88 26.11 25.43 -33.76
CA ARG A 88 26.70 24.31 -34.52
C ARG A 88 25.66 23.27 -34.94
N LEU A 89 24.72 22.94 -34.07
CA LEU A 89 23.64 21.99 -34.37
C LEU A 89 22.65 22.58 -35.39
N GLY A 90 22.30 23.86 -35.27
CA GLY A 90 21.40 24.55 -36.19
C GLY A 90 21.96 24.74 -37.61
N SER A 91 23.29 24.83 -37.76
CA SER A 91 23.94 24.90 -39.07
C SER A 91 24.06 23.55 -39.78
N ALA A 92 23.88 22.42 -39.07
CA ALA A 92 24.00 21.08 -39.64
C ALA A 92 22.68 20.52 -40.20
N VAL A 93 21.56 21.18 -39.93
CA VAL A 93 20.20 20.77 -40.36
C VAL A 93 19.72 21.58 -41.58
N GLN A 94 20.46 22.62 -41.97
CA GLN A 94 20.22 23.46 -43.16
C GLN A 94 21.12 23.02 -44.31
#